data_AF-A0A2E4VEU5-F1
#
_entry.id   AF-A0A2E4VEU5-F1
#
_cell.length_a   1.000
_cell.length_b   1.000
_cell.length_c   1.000
_cell.angle_alpha   90.00
_cell.angle_beta   90.00
_cell.angle_gamma   90.00
#
_symmetry.space_group_name_H-M   'P 1'
#
loop_
_entity.id
_entity.type
_entity.pdbx_description
1 polymer ?
#
loop_
_entity_poly.entity_id
_entity_poly.type
_entity_poly.pdbx_seq_one_letter_code
_entity_poly.pdbx_strand_id
1 'polypeptide(L)'
;MTKLAYSQTANSPTLRSIIIGLLLVILFCAVIPYNDFYIEGTFLAGNHFPIGAMFLFIFILFIINPLLNLLSNINNQFDHAWVLSEVELVTIWCMMIVSISVPTVGLARWLYPILIGFRYFSTPENDWRALFGHYFPEWLAPTDPYAIRYFYEQLPEGSPVPYWVWFKPISFWMGVIGGLWLLMITLSTIFRQQWIEREKYSFPLAELPGELAKQQLVGSRSSQFLKQKMMWVSISIPVVIHACNGINFYIPNFPAFPLKLNLNIYLNEKPWSVVRPMWLFLFPSVIGFTYLVRLDVSLSIWFFSFLSITISHR
;
A
#
# COMPACT_ATOMS: atom_id res chain seq x y z
N MET A 1 -20.25 3.52 41.14
CA MET A 1 -19.81 3.57 39.73
C MET A 1 -18.30 3.73 39.70
N THR A 2 -17.62 2.59 39.70
CA THR A 2 -16.17 2.45 39.80
C THR A 2 -15.56 2.76 38.44
N LYS A 3 -14.84 3.88 38.34
CA LYS A 3 -13.89 4.10 37.23
C LYS A 3 -12.83 3.02 37.34
N LEU A 4 -12.92 1.99 36.51
CA LEU A 4 -11.82 1.06 36.27
C LEU A 4 -10.65 1.90 35.75
N ALA A 5 -9.66 2.12 36.62
CA ALA A 5 -8.37 2.65 36.26
C ALA A 5 -7.71 1.66 35.30
N TYR A 6 -7.86 1.91 34.01
CA TYR A 6 -7.07 1.28 32.98
C TYR A 6 -5.65 1.83 33.15
N SER A 7 -4.82 1.14 33.93
CA SER A 7 -3.38 1.40 33.96
C SER A 7 -2.78 0.89 32.65
N GLN A 8 -3.03 1.62 31.57
CA GLN A 8 -2.14 1.56 30.40
C GLN A 8 -0.83 2.20 30.86
N THR A 9 0.14 1.39 31.25
CA THR A 9 1.53 1.80 31.10
C THR A 9 1.69 2.16 29.62
N ALA A 10 1.74 3.46 29.33
CA ALA A 10 2.00 3.95 27.99
C ALA A 10 3.44 3.55 27.65
N ASN A 11 3.60 2.34 27.13
CA ASN A 11 4.89 1.90 26.62
C ASN A 11 5.19 2.79 25.40
N SER A 12 6.29 3.54 25.49
CA SER A 12 6.75 4.39 24.38
C SER A 12 7.37 3.53 23.27
N PRO A 13 7.40 4.04 22.02
CA PRO A 13 8.18 3.42 20.96
C PRO A 13 9.63 3.26 21.39
N THR A 14 10.20 2.08 21.17
CA THR A 14 11.59 1.79 21.51
C THR A 14 12.51 2.11 20.33
N LEU A 15 13.77 2.45 20.61
CA LEU A 15 14.76 2.67 19.55
C LEU A 15 14.92 1.44 18.64
N ARG A 16 14.82 0.22 19.18
CA ARG A 16 14.87 -1.01 18.38
C ARG A 16 13.75 -1.10 17.36
N SER A 17 12.51 -0.73 17.74
CA SER A 17 11.38 -0.75 16.82
C SER A 17 11.52 0.27 15.69
N ILE A 18 12.09 1.44 16.00
CA ILE A 18 12.39 2.47 15.01
C ILE A 18 13.47 1.99 14.03
N ILE A 19 14.54 1.36 14.53
CA ILE A 19 15.61 0.82 13.67
C ILE A 19 15.04 -0.29 12.77
N ILE A 20 14.28 -1.24 13.31
CA ILE A 20 13.66 -2.32 12.52
C ILE A 20 12.72 -1.73 11.47
N GLY A 21 11.85 -0.80 11.87
CA GLY A 21 10.94 -0.12 10.95
C GLY A 21 11.69 0.63 9.84
N LEU A 22 12.78 1.32 10.17
CA LEU A 22 13.60 2.04 9.18
C LEU A 22 14.28 1.09 8.18
N LEU A 23 14.80 -0.04 8.66
CA LEU A 23 15.38 -1.07 7.78
C LEU A 23 14.33 -1.64 6.82
N LEU A 24 13.10 -1.88 7.30
CA LEU A 24 12.00 -2.34 6.46
C LEU A 24 11.52 -1.28 5.48
N VAL A 25 11.52 0.00 5.87
CA VAL A 25 11.27 1.13 4.95
C VAL A 25 12.31 1.17 3.83
N ILE A 26 13.61 1.05 4.16
CA ILE A 26 14.68 1.02 3.16
C ILE A 26 14.51 -0.18 2.23
N LEU A 27 14.18 -1.35 2.78
CA LEU A 27 13.89 -2.55 2.00
C LEU A 27 12.74 -2.31 1.02
N PHE A 28 11.63 -1.72 1.46
CA PHE A 28 10.49 -1.41 0.58
C PHE A 28 10.84 -0.39 -0.51
N CYS A 29 11.60 0.66 -0.16
CA CYS A 29 12.08 1.65 -1.14
C CYS A 29 12.97 1.03 -2.22
N ALA A 30 13.66 -0.07 -1.95
CA ALA A 30 14.47 -0.79 -2.93
C ALA A 30 13.66 -1.84 -3.71
N VAL A 31 12.91 -2.69 -3.00
CA VAL A 31 12.22 -3.85 -3.57
C VAL A 31 11.02 -3.45 -4.41
N ILE A 32 10.22 -2.47 -3.98
CA ILE A 32 8.97 -2.14 -4.67
C ILE A 32 9.24 -1.57 -6.07
N PRO A 33 10.10 -0.54 -6.27
CA PRO A 33 10.38 -0.05 -7.61
C PRO A 33 11.02 -1.11 -8.51
N TYR A 34 11.90 -1.95 -7.96
CA TYR A 34 12.51 -3.04 -8.70
C TYR A 34 11.46 -4.08 -9.16
N ASN A 35 10.56 -4.49 -8.27
CA ASN A 35 9.46 -5.39 -8.63
C ASN A 35 8.52 -4.76 -9.67
N ASP A 36 8.13 -3.49 -9.45
CA ASP A 36 7.10 -2.83 -10.23
C ASP A 36 7.58 -2.41 -11.64
N PHE A 37 8.84 -2.03 -11.79
CA PHE A 37 9.38 -1.47 -13.04
C PHE A 37 10.38 -2.37 -13.77
N TYR A 38 11.03 -3.32 -13.08
CA TYR A 38 12.01 -4.21 -13.71
C TYR A 38 11.49 -5.65 -13.84
N ILE A 39 10.95 -6.22 -12.76
CA ILE A 39 10.35 -7.56 -12.81
C ILE A 39 8.97 -7.52 -13.50
N GLU A 40 8.30 -6.37 -13.43
CA GLU A 40 6.89 -6.22 -13.82
C GLU A 40 5.97 -7.22 -13.09
N GLY A 41 6.30 -7.44 -11.81
CA GLY A 41 5.57 -8.35 -10.94
C GLY A 41 4.23 -7.80 -10.46
N THR A 42 3.58 -8.53 -9.56
CA THR A 42 2.38 -8.02 -8.89
C THR A 42 2.74 -6.79 -8.07
N PHE A 43 1.98 -5.71 -8.24
CA PHE A 43 2.22 -4.47 -7.50
C PHE A 43 2.08 -4.67 -5.99
N LEU A 44 3.21 -4.64 -5.28
CA LEU A 44 3.27 -4.81 -3.81
C LEU A 44 2.67 -3.62 -3.06
N ALA A 45 2.66 -2.45 -3.72
CA ALA A 45 2.14 -1.18 -3.24
C ALA A 45 0.99 -0.61 -4.10
N GLY A 46 0.46 -1.40 -5.05
CA GLY A 46 -0.47 -0.89 -6.06
C GLY A 46 -1.90 -0.67 -5.59
N ASN A 47 -2.22 -1.06 -4.36
CA ASN A 47 -3.57 -1.04 -3.81
C ASN A 47 -3.63 -0.16 -2.55
N HIS A 48 -4.81 0.35 -2.22
CA HIS A 48 -5.03 1.14 -1.00
C HIS A 48 -4.76 0.34 0.29
N PHE A 49 -4.80 -1.00 0.22
CA PHE A 49 -4.29 -1.86 1.27
C PHE A 49 -2.85 -2.28 0.96
N PRO A 50 -1.88 -1.98 1.84
CA PRO A 50 -0.48 -2.25 1.58
C PRO A 50 -0.14 -3.73 1.81
N ILE A 51 -0.40 -4.56 0.79
CA ILE A 51 -0.29 -6.03 0.87
C ILE A 51 1.13 -6.45 1.26
N GLY A 52 2.17 -5.82 0.70
CA GLY A 52 3.56 -6.12 1.06
C GLY A 52 3.87 -5.86 2.54
N ALA A 53 3.41 -4.72 3.07
CA ALA A 53 3.56 -4.39 4.50
C ALA A 53 2.79 -5.37 5.38
N MET A 54 1.57 -5.74 4.98
CA MET A 54 0.77 -6.70 5.74
C MET A 54 1.41 -8.08 5.77
N PHE A 55 1.94 -8.54 4.63
CA PHE A 55 2.65 -9.81 4.56
C PHE A 55 3.85 -9.83 5.51
N LEU A 56 4.71 -8.81 5.47
CA LEU A 56 5.85 -8.71 6.40
C LEU A 56 5.40 -8.57 7.85
N PHE A 57 4.32 -7.84 8.12
CA PHE A 57 3.75 -7.73 9.47
C PHE A 57 3.29 -9.09 10.01
N ILE A 58 2.53 -9.86 9.22
CA ILE A 58 2.09 -11.23 9.54
C ILE A 58 3.31 -12.15 9.70
N PHE A 59 4.31 -12.04 8.84
CA PHE A 59 5.55 -12.82 8.91
C PHE A 59 6.32 -12.54 10.21
N ILE A 60 6.48 -11.26 10.57
CA ILE A 60 7.09 -10.86 11.83
C ILE A 60 6.30 -11.43 13.01
N LEU A 61 4.97 -11.31 12.97
CA LEU A 61 4.09 -11.70 14.05
C LEU A 61 4.03 -13.22 14.28
N PHE A 62 3.95 -14.02 13.22
CA PHE A 62 3.68 -15.46 13.32
C PHE A 62 4.89 -16.34 13.12
N ILE A 63 6.00 -15.81 12.59
CA ILE A 63 7.24 -16.56 12.37
C ILE A 63 8.36 -15.98 13.21
N ILE A 64 8.72 -14.71 13.02
CA ILE A 64 9.87 -14.12 13.70
C ILE A 64 9.64 -14.05 15.21
N ASN A 65 8.52 -13.46 15.66
CA ASN A 65 8.33 -13.25 17.10
C ASN A 65 8.17 -14.56 17.91
N PRO A 66 7.44 -15.59 17.41
CA PRO A 66 7.41 -16.90 18.05
C PRO A 66 8.78 -17.60 18.06
N LEU A 67 9.59 -17.43 17.00
CA LEU A 67 10.96 -17.96 16.96
C LEU A 67 11.85 -17.26 18.00
N LEU A 68 11.75 -15.94 18.12
CA LEU A 68 12.47 -15.16 19.14
C LEU A 68 12.06 -15.59 20.55
N ASN A 69 10.77 -15.86 20.77
CA ASN A 69 10.27 -16.37 22.05
C ASN A 69 10.80 -17.78 22.36
N LEU A 70 10.84 -18.67 21.36
CA LEU A 70 11.41 -20.01 21.51
C LEU A 70 12.90 -19.95 21.90
N LEU A 71 13.67 -19.11 21.21
CA LEU A 71 15.10 -18.91 21.47
C LEU A 71 15.35 -18.30 22.86
N SER A 72 14.51 -17.36 23.29
CA SER A 72 14.58 -16.77 24.63
C SER A 72 14.38 -17.82 25.74
N ASN A 73 13.42 -18.73 25.55
CA ASN A 73 13.13 -19.80 26.51
C ASN A 73 14.22 -20.88 26.56
N ILE A 74 14.91 -21.14 25.45
CA ILE A 74 16.00 -22.14 25.42
C ILE A 74 17.20 -21.66 26.24
N ASN A 75 17.52 -20.36 26.21
CA ASN A 75 18.73 -19.85 26.83
C ASN A 75 18.61 -19.55 28.33
N ASN A 76 17.41 -19.53 28.94
CA ASN A 76 17.13 -19.28 30.38
C ASN A 76 17.88 -18.10 31.08
N GLN A 77 18.65 -17.31 30.33
CA GLN A 77 19.52 -16.23 30.80
C GLN A 77 19.15 -14.88 30.18
N PHE A 78 18.42 -14.89 29.07
CA PHE A 78 17.92 -13.66 28.45
C PHE A 78 16.47 -13.48 28.86
N ASP A 79 16.18 -12.37 29.54
CA ASP A 79 14.83 -11.84 29.63
C ASP A 79 14.19 -11.82 28.23
N HIS A 80 12.85 -11.79 28.17
CA HIS A 80 12.05 -11.71 26.93
C HIS A 80 12.33 -10.45 26.07
N ALA A 81 13.48 -9.79 26.28
CA ALA A 81 14.01 -8.63 25.60
C ALA A 81 14.16 -8.78 24.08
N TRP A 82 14.04 -9.97 23.50
CA TRP A 82 14.04 -10.13 22.04
C TRP A 82 12.63 -10.16 21.44
N VAL A 83 11.61 -10.45 22.25
CA VAL A 83 10.22 -10.49 21.81
C VAL A 83 9.72 -9.06 21.60
N LEU A 84 9.22 -8.79 20.40
CA LEU A 84 8.60 -7.52 20.07
C LEU A 84 7.27 -7.38 20.81
N SER A 85 7.09 -6.24 21.46
CA SER A 85 5.85 -5.87 22.16
C SER A 85 4.80 -5.31 21.19
N GLU A 86 3.56 -5.21 21.66
CA GLU A 86 2.45 -4.60 20.90
C GLU A 86 2.81 -3.23 20.34
N VAL A 87 3.35 -2.34 21.17
CA VAL A 87 3.71 -0.96 20.76
C VAL A 87 4.76 -0.95 19.66
N GLU A 88 5.70 -1.88 19.71
CA GLU A 88 6.79 -1.96 18.74
C GLU A 88 6.31 -2.51 17.41
N LEU A 89 5.43 -3.51 17.44
CA LEU A 89 4.78 -4.04 16.25
C LEU A 89 3.92 -2.97 15.58
N VAL A 90 3.13 -2.24 16.36
CA VAL A 90 2.32 -1.11 15.84
C VAL A 90 3.23 -0.01 15.29
N THR A 91 4.35 0.30 15.95
CA THR A 91 5.34 1.28 15.45
C THR A 91 5.92 0.84 14.11
N ILE A 92 6.38 -0.42 14.01
CA ILE A 92 6.91 -0.99 12.77
C ILE A 92 5.85 -0.97 11.67
N TRP A 93 4.61 -1.35 11.97
CA TRP A 93 3.47 -1.27 11.05
C TRP A 93 3.27 0.15 10.53
N CYS A 94 3.18 1.14 11.42
CA CYS A 94 3.03 2.55 11.06
C CYS A 94 4.16 3.04 10.15
N MET A 95 5.40 2.63 10.39
CA MET A 95 6.54 2.98 9.54
C MET A 95 6.43 2.33 8.15
N MET A 96 6.06 1.05 8.07
CA MET A 96 5.91 0.33 6.80
C MET A 96 4.80 0.92 5.93
N ILE A 97 3.63 1.26 6.49
CA ILE A 97 2.52 1.80 5.70
C ILE A 97 2.80 3.19 5.13
N VAL A 98 3.64 4.00 5.79
CA VAL A 98 4.11 5.27 5.24
C VAL A 98 5.01 5.02 4.03
N SER A 99 5.87 4.01 4.11
CA SER A 99 6.85 3.71 3.06
C SER A 99 6.26 3.12 1.79
N ILE A 100 5.07 2.52 1.83
CA ILE A 100 4.60 1.73 0.69
C ILE A 100 4.12 2.60 -0.49
N SER A 101 3.58 3.79 -0.24
CA SER A 101 3.00 4.63 -1.29
C SER A 101 4.03 5.48 -2.03
N VAL A 102 5.10 5.91 -1.35
CA VAL A 102 6.06 6.90 -1.87
C VAL A 102 6.92 6.36 -3.03
N PRO A 103 7.48 5.14 -2.96
CA PRO A 103 8.42 4.63 -3.98
C PRO A 103 7.78 4.33 -5.33
N THR A 104 6.45 4.13 -5.40
CA THR A 104 5.75 3.88 -6.67
C THR A 104 4.42 4.63 -6.78
N VAL A 105 3.27 3.96 -6.60
CA VAL A 105 1.95 4.43 -7.06
C VAL A 105 1.49 5.73 -6.42
N GLY A 106 1.84 5.96 -5.16
CA GLY A 106 1.44 7.16 -4.44
C GLY A 106 2.26 8.40 -4.79
N LEU A 107 3.41 8.25 -5.47
CA LEU A 107 4.24 9.40 -5.85
C LEU A 107 5.16 9.11 -7.04
N ALA A 108 6.26 8.38 -6.83
CA ALA A 108 7.39 8.33 -7.76
C ALA A 108 7.02 7.83 -9.16
N ARG A 109 6.07 6.88 -9.26
CA ARG A 109 5.57 6.36 -10.55
C ARG A 109 5.02 7.48 -11.44
N TRP A 110 4.38 8.47 -10.83
CA TRP A 110 3.76 9.59 -11.53
C TRP A 110 4.70 10.78 -11.62
N LEU A 111 5.38 11.11 -10.52
CA LEU A 111 6.20 12.31 -10.43
C LEU A 111 7.30 12.31 -11.49
N TYR A 112 8.14 11.27 -11.56
CA TYR A 112 9.30 11.29 -12.45
C TYR A 112 8.93 11.43 -13.93
N PRO A 113 8.04 10.59 -14.51
CA PRO A 113 7.68 10.72 -15.92
C PRO A 113 6.98 12.04 -16.23
N ILE A 114 6.12 12.55 -15.34
CA ILE A 114 5.39 13.81 -15.56
C ILE A 114 6.36 14.99 -15.65
N LEU A 115 7.38 15.06 -14.78
CA LEU A 115 8.30 16.20 -14.75
C LEU A 115 9.07 16.39 -16.05
N ILE A 116 9.49 15.28 -16.69
CA ILE A 116 10.29 15.33 -17.90
C ILE A 116 9.48 15.07 -19.18
N GLY A 117 8.26 14.55 -19.06
CA GLY A 117 7.41 14.15 -20.18
C GLY A 117 7.14 15.30 -21.14
N PHE A 118 6.86 16.50 -20.62
CA PHE A 118 6.71 17.70 -21.43
C PHE A 118 7.92 17.93 -22.36
N ARG A 119 9.15 17.83 -21.84
CA ARG A 119 10.39 18.03 -22.61
C ARG A 119 10.69 16.87 -23.56
N TYR A 120 10.36 15.65 -23.16
CA TYR A 120 10.56 14.45 -23.97
C TYR A 120 9.64 14.41 -25.19
N PHE A 121 8.35 14.71 -24.99
CA PHE A 121 7.33 14.73 -26.05
C PHE A 121 7.25 16.07 -26.81
N SER A 122 8.19 17.00 -26.56
CA SER A 122 8.29 18.26 -27.30
C SER A 122 8.71 17.99 -28.75
N THR A 123 7.92 18.46 -29.73
CA THR A 123 8.22 18.33 -31.17
C THR A 123 8.13 19.70 -31.85
N PRO A 124 8.76 19.91 -33.01
CA PRO A 124 8.58 21.14 -33.78
C PRO A 124 7.12 21.43 -34.13
N GLU A 125 6.30 20.38 -34.33
CA GLU A 125 4.90 20.50 -34.73
C GLU A 125 4.00 20.98 -33.59
N ASN A 126 4.29 20.57 -32.34
CA ASN A 126 3.52 21.00 -31.17
C ASN A 126 4.06 22.30 -30.54
N ASP A 127 5.28 22.70 -30.90
CA ASP A 127 5.99 23.88 -30.43
C ASP A 127 5.98 24.07 -28.89
N TRP A 128 5.87 22.96 -28.17
CA TRP A 128 5.72 22.96 -26.71
C TRP A 128 6.88 23.65 -26.02
N ARG A 129 8.10 23.48 -26.55
CA ARG A 129 9.31 24.10 -26.00
C ARG A 129 9.23 25.63 -26.01
N ALA A 130 8.73 26.26 -27.07
CA ALA A 130 8.58 27.71 -27.12
C ALA A 130 7.39 28.18 -26.27
N LEU A 131 6.27 27.45 -26.29
CA LEU A 131 5.04 27.82 -25.59
C LEU A 131 5.13 27.71 -24.08
N PHE A 132 5.84 26.70 -23.56
CA PHE A 132 5.83 26.41 -22.13
C PHE A 132 7.22 26.32 -21.48
N GLY A 133 8.31 26.42 -22.26
CA GLY A 133 9.67 26.23 -21.75
C GLY A 133 10.03 27.11 -20.55
N HIS A 134 9.51 28.35 -20.49
CA HIS A 134 9.71 29.28 -19.39
C HIS A 134 8.98 28.91 -18.10
N TYR A 135 7.93 28.10 -18.17
CA TYR A 135 7.19 27.61 -16.98
C TYR A 135 7.83 26.39 -16.32
N PHE A 136 8.85 25.77 -16.95
CA PHE A 136 9.54 24.58 -16.44
C PHE A 136 11.02 24.85 -16.10
N PRO A 137 11.33 25.67 -15.09
CA PRO A 137 12.70 25.96 -14.69
C PRO A 137 13.42 24.73 -14.11
N GLU A 138 14.75 24.79 -14.00
CA GLU A 138 15.60 23.67 -13.53
C GLU A 138 15.30 23.18 -12.11
N TRP A 139 14.70 24.02 -11.27
CA TRP A 139 14.29 23.62 -9.91
C TRP A 139 12.98 22.84 -9.91
N LEU A 140 12.19 22.90 -10.99
CA LEU A 140 10.92 22.18 -11.11
C LEU A 140 11.11 20.83 -11.80
N ALA A 141 11.91 20.78 -12.86
CA ALA A 141 12.15 19.59 -13.67
C ALA A 141 13.57 19.56 -14.24
N PRO A 142 14.17 18.36 -14.47
CA PRO A 142 15.45 18.24 -15.15
C PRO A 142 15.44 18.88 -16.55
N THR A 143 16.57 19.48 -16.93
CA THR A 143 16.76 20.13 -18.24
C THR A 143 17.74 19.40 -19.15
N ASP A 144 18.54 18.48 -18.62
CA ASP A 144 19.55 17.73 -19.39
C ASP A 144 18.88 16.80 -20.43
N PRO A 145 19.10 17.03 -21.74
CA PRO A 145 18.43 16.25 -22.80
C PRO A 145 18.76 14.76 -22.76
N TYR A 146 19.97 14.39 -22.36
CA TYR A 146 20.39 12.99 -22.29
C TYR A 146 19.71 12.28 -21.13
N ALA A 147 19.66 12.88 -19.95
CA ALA A 147 18.96 12.33 -18.80
C ALA A 147 17.46 12.14 -19.06
N ILE A 148 16.84 13.12 -19.73
CA ILE A 148 15.42 13.05 -20.13
C ILE A 148 15.20 11.90 -21.11
N ARG A 149 16.03 11.81 -22.15
CA ARG A 149 15.93 10.78 -23.18
C ARG A 149 16.17 9.38 -22.61
N TYR A 150 17.26 9.18 -21.88
CA TYR A 150 17.64 7.89 -21.31
C TYR A 150 16.68 7.38 -20.23
N PHE A 151 15.90 8.26 -19.60
CA PHE A 151 14.83 7.84 -18.70
C PHE A 151 13.76 7.02 -19.45
N TYR A 152 13.41 7.41 -20.68
CA TYR A 152 12.40 6.73 -21.50
C TYR A 152 13.00 5.65 -22.42
N GLU A 153 14.20 5.88 -22.93
CA GLU A 153 14.83 5.04 -23.97
C GLU A 153 15.90 4.09 -23.45
N GLN A 154 15.97 3.91 -22.12
CA GLN A 154 17.02 3.16 -21.42
C GLN A 154 18.39 3.87 -21.42
N LEU A 155 19.12 3.70 -20.32
CA LEU A 155 20.49 4.20 -20.16
C LEU A 155 21.47 3.33 -20.96
N PRO A 156 22.39 3.90 -21.76
CA PRO A 156 23.41 3.13 -22.46
C PRO A 156 24.29 2.31 -21.49
N GLU A 157 24.69 1.11 -21.90
CA GLU A 157 25.53 0.23 -21.09
C GLU A 157 26.84 0.93 -20.68
N GLY A 158 27.24 0.75 -19.42
CA GLY A 158 28.45 1.36 -18.85
C GLY A 158 28.35 2.85 -18.52
N SER A 159 27.26 3.53 -18.87
CA SER A 159 27.05 4.94 -18.52
C SER A 159 26.59 5.08 -17.06
N PRO A 160 27.09 6.08 -16.31
CA PRO A 160 26.60 6.33 -14.95
C PRO A 160 25.19 6.93 -14.98
N VAL A 161 24.36 6.56 -14.01
CA VAL A 161 23.03 7.15 -13.84
C VAL A 161 23.17 8.64 -13.47
N PRO A 162 22.52 9.57 -14.18
CA PRO A 162 22.71 11.01 -13.98
C PRO A 162 21.92 11.53 -12.75
N TYR A 163 22.20 11.04 -11.55
CA TYR A 163 21.45 11.41 -10.34
C TYR A 163 21.44 12.93 -10.05
N TRP A 164 22.53 13.63 -10.37
CA TRP A 164 22.68 15.05 -10.03
C TRP A 164 21.68 15.97 -10.72
N VAL A 165 21.22 15.62 -11.92
CA VAL A 165 20.23 16.43 -12.66
C VAL A 165 18.86 16.43 -11.97
N TRP A 166 18.60 15.42 -11.12
CA TRP A 166 17.36 15.28 -10.37
C TRP A 166 17.42 15.94 -8.99
N PHE A 167 18.62 16.29 -8.49
CA PHE A 167 18.76 16.77 -7.11
C PHE A 167 17.96 18.04 -6.83
N LYS A 168 18.04 19.05 -7.71
CA LYS A 168 17.28 20.31 -7.58
C LYS A 168 15.76 20.06 -7.68
N PRO A 169 15.23 19.40 -8.74
CA PRO A 169 13.81 19.03 -8.82
C PRO A 169 13.30 18.25 -7.62
N ILE A 170 13.99 17.18 -7.23
CA ILE A 170 13.58 16.34 -6.12
C ILE A 170 13.57 17.15 -4.82
N SER A 171 14.57 17.98 -4.56
CA SER A 171 14.61 18.81 -3.34
C SER A 171 13.40 19.74 -3.24
N PHE A 172 13.01 20.38 -4.34
CA PHE A 172 11.81 21.22 -4.39
C PHE A 172 10.54 20.40 -4.12
N TRP A 173 10.35 19.30 -4.85
CA TRP A 173 9.16 18.46 -4.71
C TRP A 173 9.07 17.79 -3.35
N MET A 174 10.19 17.39 -2.73
CA MET A 174 10.21 16.86 -1.37
C MET A 174 9.73 17.90 -0.34
N GLY A 175 10.01 19.19 -0.56
CA GLY A 175 9.44 20.27 0.25
C GLY A 175 7.92 20.35 0.11
N VAL A 176 7.41 20.31 -1.13
CA VAL A 176 5.96 20.32 -1.41
C VAL A 176 5.27 19.10 -0.79
N ILE A 177 5.82 17.90 -1.00
CA ILE A 177 5.29 16.63 -0.49
C ILE A 177 5.33 16.62 1.04
N GLY A 178 6.43 17.07 1.64
CA GLY A 178 6.56 17.19 3.09
C GLY A 178 5.51 18.15 3.68
N GLY A 179 5.26 19.28 3.02
CA GLY A 179 4.20 20.23 3.39
C GLY A 179 2.80 19.61 3.30
N LEU A 180 2.51 18.87 2.22
CA LEU A 180 1.24 18.16 2.07
C LEU A 180 1.06 17.08 3.13
N TRP A 181 2.11 16.32 3.45
CA TRP A 181 2.08 15.33 4.53
C TRP A 181 1.82 15.98 5.89
N LEU A 182 2.49 17.11 6.18
CA LEU A 182 2.26 17.86 7.40
C LEU A 182 0.82 18.33 7.49
N LEU A 183 0.27 18.91 6.41
CA LEU A 183 -1.13 19.31 6.34
C LEU A 183 -2.08 18.13 6.62
N MET A 184 -1.86 16.98 5.97
CA MET A 184 -2.68 15.78 6.17
C MET A 184 -2.61 15.26 7.61
N ILE A 185 -1.42 15.29 8.23
CA ILE A 185 -1.25 14.92 9.65
C ILE A 185 -2.00 15.92 10.53
N THR A 186 -1.85 17.23 10.32
CA THR A 186 -2.55 18.27 11.08
C THR A 186 -4.07 18.09 10.98
N LEU A 187 -4.61 17.94 9.77
CA LEU A 187 -6.05 17.68 9.57
C LEU A 187 -6.49 16.40 10.27
N SER A 188 -5.71 15.33 10.15
CA SER A 188 -5.99 14.06 10.84
C SER A 188 -6.03 14.25 12.36
N THR A 189 -5.13 15.04 12.94
CA THR A 189 -5.13 15.33 14.40
C THR A 189 -6.35 16.15 14.84
N ILE A 190 -6.80 17.12 14.03
CA ILE A 190 -7.98 17.94 14.31
C ILE A 190 -9.25 17.08 14.25
N PHE A 191 -9.41 16.29 13.18
CA PHE A 191 -10.60 15.45 12.99
C PHE A 191 -10.60 14.17 13.81
N ARG A 192 -9.44 13.74 14.33
CA ARG A 192 -9.32 12.52 15.16
C ARG A 192 -10.37 12.48 16.26
N GLN A 193 -10.56 13.57 17.00
CA GLN A 193 -11.51 13.59 18.11
C GLN A 193 -12.95 13.42 17.60
N GLN A 194 -13.31 14.11 16.52
CA GLN A 194 -14.62 14.03 15.89
C GLN A 194 -14.90 12.60 15.40
N TRP A 195 -13.97 12.00 14.65
CA TRP A 195 -14.13 10.67 14.09
C TRP A 195 -14.18 9.58 15.16
N ILE A 196 -13.34 9.65 16.19
CA ILE A 196 -13.26 8.62 17.23
C ILE A 196 -14.42 8.75 18.24
N GLU A 197 -14.63 9.95 18.80
CA GLU A 197 -15.52 10.12 19.95
C GLU A 197 -16.98 10.34 19.54
N ARG A 198 -17.22 11.12 18.48
CA ARG A 198 -18.59 11.49 18.08
C ARG A 198 -19.15 10.56 17.01
N GLU A 199 -18.38 10.32 15.96
CA GLU A 199 -18.84 9.57 14.80
C GLU A 199 -18.58 8.06 14.94
N LYS A 200 -17.73 7.66 15.89
CA LYS A 200 -17.31 6.26 16.12
C LYS A 200 -16.91 5.59 14.82
N TYR A 201 -16.16 6.33 14.00
CA TYR A 201 -15.73 5.89 12.69
C TYR A 201 -14.86 4.64 12.82
N SER A 202 -15.19 3.61 12.03
CA SER A 202 -14.40 2.39 11.94
C SER A 202 -13.13 2.64 11.13
N PHE A 203 -11.97 2.16 11.60
CA PHE A 203 -10.71 2.22 10.85
C PHE A 203 -10.26 0.81 10.42
N PRO A 204 -10.90 0.17 9.42
CA PRO A 204 -10.62 -1.20 9.02
C PRO A 204 -9.14 -1.52 8.78
N LEU A 205 -8.41 -0.58 8.19
CA LEU A 205 -6.98 -0.76 7.86
C LEU A 205 -6.07 -0.74 9.10
N ALA A 206 -6.52 -0.13 10.20
CA ALA A 206 -5.78 -0.08 11.46
C ALA A 206 -6.23 -1.18 12.44
N GLU A 207 -7.49 -1.62 12.33
CA GLU A 207 -8.11 -2.60 13.22
C GLU A 207 -7.43 -3.96 13.15
N LEU A 208 -7.23 -4.51 11.94
CA LEU A 208 -6.63 -5.84 11.78
C LEU A 208 -5.18 -5.90 12.32
N PRO A 209 -4.24 -5.02 11.93
CA PRO A 209 -2.89 -5.01 12.49
C PRO A 209 -2.88 -4.74 14.00
N GLY A 210 -3.76 -3.86 14.50
CA GLY A 210 -3.88 -3.55 15.92
C GLY A 210 -4.34 -4.74 16.74
N GLU A 211 -5.39 -5.45 16.30
CA GLU A 211 -5.88 -6.65 16.98
C GLU A 211 -4.85 -7.80 16.93
N LEU A 212 -4.15 -7.96 15.81
CA LEU A 212 -3.06 -8.92 15.68
C LEU A 212 -1.88 -8.61 16.61
N ALA A 213 -1.51 -7.34 16.78
CA ALA A 213 -0.45 -6.91 17.70
C ALA A 213 -0.83 -7.17 19.18
N LYS A 214 -2.06 -6.82 19.58
CA LYS A 214 -2.57 -7.04 20.95
C LYS A 214 -2.52 -8.51 21.37
N GLN A 215 -2.72 -9.42 20.42
CA GLN A 215 -2.78 -10.85 20.69
C GLN A 215 -1.45 -11.47 21.14
N GLN A 216 -0.31 -10.75 21.09
CA GLN A 216 1.00 -11.28 21.48
C GLN A 216 1.33 -11.18 22.97
N LEU A 217 0.63 -10.35 23.73
CA LEU A 217 1.01 -10.07 25.12
C LEU A 217 0.67 -11.19 26.13
N VAL A 218 -0.08 -12.22 25.77
CA VAL A 218 -0.49 -13.25 26.73
C VAL A 218 -0.59 -14.62 26.07
N GLY A 219 0.07 -15.62 26.65
CA GLY A 219 0.12 -17.02 26.21
C GLY A 219 -1.21 -17.79 26.18
N SER A 220 -2.32 -17.23 25.66
CA SER A 220 -3.53 -18.02 25.40
C SER A 220 -4.40 -17.59 24.21
N ARG A 221 -4.39 -16.33 23.72
CA ARG A 221 -5.38 -15.90 22.70
C ARG A 221 -4.92 -15.86 21.23
N SER A 222 -3.68 -15.53 20.89
CA SER A 222 -3.18 -15.72 19.51
C SER A 222 -3.26 -17.19 19.09
N SER A 223 -3.03 -18.09 20.05
CA SER A 223 -3.28 -19.51 19.89
C SER A 223 -4.75 -19.79 19.56
N GLN A 224 -5.72 -19.06 20.13
CA GLN A 224 -7.14 -19.32 19.89
C GLN A 224 -7.57 -18.90 18.49
N PHE A 225 -7.19 -17.72 18.00
CA PHE A 225 -7.51 -17.30 16.62
C PHE A 225 -6.91 -18.27 15.59
N LEU A 226 -5.62 -18.60 15.73
CA LEU A 226 -4.96 -19.59 14.88
C LEU A 226 -5.46 -21.03 15.09
N LYS A 227 -6.13 -21.35 16.20
CA LYS A 227 -6.76 -22.67 16.41
C LYS A 227 -8.16 -22.75 15.77
N GLN A 228 -8.74 -21.64 15.33
CA GLN A 228 -10.07 -21.67 14.71
C GLN A 228 -10.00 -22.31 13.32
N LYS A 229 -10.67 -23.45 13.17
CA LYS A 229 -10.74 -24.18 11.88
C LYS A 229 -11.33 -23.30 10.76
N MET A 230 -12.35 -22.50 11.07
CA MET A 230 -12.99 -21.62 10.08
C MET A 230 -12.04 -20.55 9.54
N MET A 231 -11.12 -20.03 10.37
CA MET A 231 -10.11 -19.07 9.91
C MET A 231 -9.23 -19.70 8.82
N TRP A 232 -8.76 -20.94 9.01
CA TRP A 232 -7.94 -21.63 8.02
C TRP A 232 -8.70 -21.95 6.74
N VAL A 233 -9.99 -22.30 6.84
CA VAL A 233 -10.84 -22.45 5.65
C VAL A 233 -10.89 -21.13 4.88
N SER A 234 -11.15 -20.01 5.56
CA SER A 234 -11.17 -18.68 4.93
C SER A 234 -9.83 -18.26 4.33
N ILE A 235 -8.69 -18.62 4.94
CA ILE A 235 -7.34 -18.37 4.39
C ILE A 235 -7.07 -19.26 3.17
N SER A 236 -7.52 -20.52 3.21
CA SER A 236 -7.25 -21.49 2.15
C SER A 236 -7.88 -21.09 0.82
N ILE A 237 -9.05 -20.44 0.83
CA ILE A 237 -9.76 -20.03 -0.38
C ILE A 237 -8.92 -19.08 -1.26
N PRO A 238 -8.52 -17.87 -0.79
CA PRO A 238 -7.69 -16.98 -1.59
C PRO A 238 -6.32 -17.57 -1.89
N VAL A 239 -5.73 -18.33 -0.96
CA VAL A 239 -4.42 -19.00 -1.20
C VAL A 239 -4.51 -19.97 -2.36
N VAL A 240 -5.52 -20.83 -2.41
CA VAL A 240 -5.72 -21.79 -3.51
C VAL A 240 -6.01 -21.06 -4.81
N ILE A 241 -6.88 -20.05 -4.80
CA ILE A 241 -7.20 -19.25 -5.99
C ILE A 241 -5.93 -18.60 -6.58
N HIS A 242 -5.15 -17.90 -5.74
CA HIS A 242 -3.94 -17.22 -6.20
C HIS A 242 -2.81 -18.19 -6.54
N ALA A 243 -2.69 -19.32 -5.85
CA ALA A 243 -1.73 -20.36 -6.20
C ALA A 243 -2.05 -20.97 -7.56
N CYS A 244 -3.32 -21.31 -7.83
CA CYS A 244 -3.72 -21.85 -9.14
C CYS A 244 -3.49 -20.83 -10.26
N ASN A 245 -3.83 -19.55 -10.03
CA ASN A 245 -3.60 -18.49 -11.01
C ASN A 245 -2.10 -18.22 -11.21
N GLY A 246 -1.28 -18.28 -10.16
CA GLY A 246 0.17 -18.16 -10.25
C GLY A 246 0.81 -19.33 -10.99
N ILE A 247 0.35 -20.56 -10.74
CA ILE A 247 0.80 -21.74 -11.48
C ILE A 247 0.38 -21.63 -12.95
N ASN A 248 -0.87 -21.24 -13.23
CA ASN A 248 -1.34 -21.03 -14.61
C ASN A 248 -0.50 -19.98 -15.34
N PHE A 249 -0.07 -18.91 -14.67
CA PHE A 249 0.79 -17.88 -15.27
C PHE A 249 2.11 -18.47 -15.79
N TYR A 250 2.76 -19.37 -15.03
CA TYR A 250 3.99 -20.03 -15.46
C TYR A 250 3.76 -21.28 -16.33
N ILE A 251 2.62 -21.96 -16.14
CA ILE A 251 2.22 -23.20 -16.81
C ILE A 251 0.79 -23.03 -17.33
N PRO A 252 0.61 -22.48 -18.55
CA PRO A 252 -0.71 -22.09 -19.09
C PRO A 252 -1.76 -23.21 -19.17
N ASN A 253 -1.33 -24.48 -19.14
CA ASN A 253 -2.24 -25.64 -19.18
C ASN A 253 -2.92 -25.93 -17.83
N PHE A 254 -2.44 -25.35 -16.73
CA PHE A 254 -3.04 -25.53 -15.41
C PHE A 254 -4.32 -24.69 -15.29
N PRO A 255 -5.42 -25.16 -14.67
CA PRO A 255 -6.65 -24.37 -14.59
C PRO A 255 -6.49 -23.07 -13.79
N ALA A 256 -7.04 -21.98 -14.31
CA ALA A 256 -7.10 -20.69 -13.63
C ALA A 256 -8.52 -20.36 -13.18
N PHE A 257 -8.63 -19.68 -12.04
CA PHE A 257 -9.86 -19.08 -11.55
C PHE A 257 -10.01 -17.66 -12.15
N PRO A 258 -11.09 -17.38 -12.90
CA PRO A 258 -11.28 -16.08 -13.50
C PRO A 258 -11.66 -15.04 -12.43
N LEU A 259 -10.73 -14.13 -12.13
CA LEU A 259 -10.94 -13.00 -11.22
C LEU A 259 -11.42 -11.72 -11.93
N LYS A 260 -11.43 -11.73 -13.26
CA LYS A 260 -11.93 -10.63 -14.10
C LYS A 260 -13.01 -11.19 -15.01
N LEU A 261 -14.25 -10.81 -14.75
CA LEU A 261 -15.41 -11.27 -15.49
C LEU A 261 -15.94 -10.15 -16.37
N ASN A 262 -16.10 -10.44 -17.67
CA ASN A 262 -16.69 -9.50 -18.62
C ASN A 262 -18.22 -9.63 -18.55
N LEU A 263 -18.89 -8.61 -18.01
CA LEU A 263 -20.36 -8.62 -17.94
C LEU A 263 -21.02 -8.10 -19.21
N ASN A 264 -20.25 -7.53 -20.15
CA ASN A 264 -20.81 -6.96 -21.38
C ASN A 264 -21.70 -7.97 -22.10
N ILE A 265 -21.30 -9.24 -22.17
CA ILE A 265 -22.04 -10.28 -22.89
C ILE A 265 -23.49 -10.45 -22.41
N TYR A 266 -23.81 -10.06 -21.17
CA TYR A 266 -25.14 -10.17 -20.59
C TYR A 266 -25.98 -8.87 -20.73
N LEU A 267 -25.37 -7.75 -21.07
CA LEU A 267 -25.99 -6.41 -20.99
C LEU A 267 -26.43 -5.86 -22.36
N ASN A 268 -27.04 -6.67 -23.23
CA ASN A 268 -27.25 -6.30 -24.66
C ASN A 268 -28.38 -5.31 -24.90
N GLU A 269 -29.36 -5.24 -24.02
CA GLU A 269 -30.58 -4.45 -24.23
C GLU A 269 -30.57 -3.17 -23.38
N LYS A 270 -31.28 -2.14 -23.85
CA LYS A 270 -31.50 -0.93 -23.04
C LYS A 270 -32.38 -1.28 -21.82
N PRO A 271 -32.12 -0.71 -20.63
CA PRO A 271 -31.14 0.34 -20.35
C PRO A 271 -29.70 -0.15 -20.10
N TRP A 272 -29.49 -1.47 -19.97
CA TRP A 272 -28.22 -2.08 -19.55
C TRP A 272 -27.09 -1.93 -20.57
N SER A 273 -27.41 -1.78 -21.85
CA SER A 273 -26.41 -1.53 -22.89
C SER A 273 -25.63 -0.22 -22.69
N VAL A 274 -26.18 0.73 -21.92
CA VAL A 274 -25.58 2.05 -21.66
C VAL A 274 -24.45 1.99 -20.63
N VAL A 275 -24.44 0.98 -19.74
CA VAL A 275 -23.40 0.86 -18.70
C VAL A 275 -22.15 0.10 -19.15
N ARG A 276 -22.03 -0.15 -20.46
CA ARG A 276 -20.89 -0.86 -21.05
C ARG A 276 -19.72 0.12 -21.31
N PRO A 277 -18.46 -0.32 -21.12
CA PRO A 277 -18.05 -1.66 -20.70
C PRO A 277 -18.17 -1.86 -19.18
N MET A 278 -18.73 -2.99 -18.76
CA MET A 278 -18.84 -3.40 -17.36
C MET A 278 -18.00 -4.65 -17.09
N TRP A 279 -17.00 -4.49 -16.22
CA TRP A 279 -16.13 -5.56 -15.76
C TRP A 279 -16.35 -5.78 -14.26
N LEU A 280 -16.49 -7.04 -13.86
CA LEU A 280 -16.49 -7.42 -12.45
C LEU A 280 -15.11 -7.95 -12.08
N PHE A 281 -14.47 -7.29 -11.13
CA PHE A 281 -13.19 -7.71 -10.57
C PHE A 281 -13.41 -8.32 -9.19
N LEU A 282 -13.00 -9.57 -9.02
CA LEU A 282 -13.06 -10.30 -7.76
C LEU A 282 -11.72 -10.15 -7.06
N PHE A 283 -11.68 -9.31 -6.03
CA PHE A 283 -10.52 -9.13 -5.17
C PHE A 283 -10.82 -9.74 -3.79
N PRO A 284 -10.35 -10.97 -3.47
CA PRO A 284 -10.62 -11.60 -2.19
C PRO A 284 -10.25 -10.74 -0.98
N SER A 285 -9.16 -9.98 -1.09
CA SER A 285 -8.73 -9.01 -0.07
C SER A 285 -9.77 -7.91 0.14
N VAL A 286 -10.24 -7.27 -0.93
CA VAL A 286 -11.27 -6.22 -0.85
C VAL A 286 -12.57 -6.76 -0.29
N ILE A 287 -12.98 -7.98 -0.69
CA ILE A 287 -14.17 -8.65 -0.15
C ILE A 287 -14.06 -8.78 1.38
N GLY A 288 -12.90 -9.23 1.87
CA GLY A 288 -12.62 -9.30 3.31
C GLY A 288 -12.69 -7.93 3.99
N PHE A 289 -12.12 -6.89 3.39
CA PHE A 289 -12.19 -5.52 3.93
C PHE A 289 -13.59 -4.94 3.97
N THR A 290 -14.41 -5.20 2.94
CA THR A 290 -15.79 -4.70 2.91
C THR A 290 -16.64 -5.22 4.07
N TYR A 291 -16.29 -6.36 4.67
CA TYR A 291 -16.97 -6.84 5.88
C TYR A 291 -16.74 -5.95 7.10
N LEU A 292 -15.63 -5.22 7.13
CA LEU A 292 -15.31 -4.24 8.18
C LEU A 292 -15.89 -2.85 7.88
N VAL A 293 -16.40 -2.63 6.67
CA VAL A 293 -16.99 -1.35 6.25
C VAL A 293 -18.46 -1.32 6.64
N ARG A 294 -18.94 -0.15 7.10
CA ARG A 294 -20.36 0.04 7.42
C ARG A 294 -21.22 -0.08 6.16
N LEU A 295 -22.40 -0.69 6.30
CA LEU A 295 -23.29 -1.02 5.19
C LEU A 295 -23.76 0.21 4.39
N ASP A 296 -23.98 1.34 5.07
CA ASP A 296 -24.35 2.62 4.46
C ASP A 296 -23.25 3.15 3.51
N VAL A 297 -21.99 3.00 3.91
CA VAL A 297 -20.83 3.37 3.09
C VAL A 297 -20.70 2.42 1.89
N SER A 298 -20.80 1.11 2.10
CA SER A 298 -20.73 0.14 1.01
C SER A 298 -21.85 0.33 -0.02
N LEU A 299 -23.08 0.58 0.44
CA LEU A 299 -24.21 0.91 -0.43
C LEU A 299 -23.95 2.19 -1.22
N SER A 300 -23.46 3.24 -0.56
CA SER A 300 -23.16 4.52 -1.19
C SER A 300 -22.11 4.37 -2.30
N ILE A 301 -21.01 3.67 -2.04
CA ILE A 301 -19.95 3.43 -3.05
C ILE A 301 -20.53 2.74 -4.28
N TRP A 302 -21.28 1.66 -4.09
CA TRP A 302 -21.89 0.92 -5.19
C TRP A 302 -22.90 1.77 -5.98
N PHE A 303 -23.81 2.43 -5.26
CA PHE A 303 -24.88 3.24 -5.85
C PHE A 303 -24.33 4.43 -6.64
N PHE A 304 -23.42 5.22 -6.05
CA PHE A 304 -22.85 6.38 -6.71
C PHE A 304 -21.90 6.01 -7.86
N SER A 305 -21.19 4.88 -7.75
CA SER A 305 -20.39 4.37 -8.88
C SER A 305 -21.28 4.03 -10.07
N PHE A 306 -22.39 3.33 -9.82
CA PHE A 306 -23.36 2.99 -10.88
C PHE A 306 -24.02 4.24 -11.47
N LEU A 307 -24.45 5.17 -10.62
CA LEU A 307 -25.04 6.43 -11.04
C LEU A 307 -24.09 7.25 -11.92
N SER A 308 -22.81 7.38 -11.52
CA SER A 308 -21.78 8.09 -12.27
C SER A 308 -21.63 7.55 -13.70
N ILE A 309 -21.58 6.21 -13.84
CA ILE A 309 -21.52 5.55 -15.15
C ILE A 309 -22.74 5.93 -15.99
N THR A 310 -23.95 5.85 -15.43
CA THR A 310 -25.17 6.16 -16.19
C THR A 310 -25.29 7.62 -16.61
N ILE A 311 -24.75 8.56 -15.83
CA ILE A 311 -24.76 10.00 -16.15
C ILE A 311 -23.73 10.31 -17.25
N SER A 312 -22.53 9.73 -17.18
CA SER A 312 -21.45 10.00 -18.14
C SER A 312 -21.76 9.60 -19.59
N HIS A 313 -22.77 8.76 -19.80
CA HIS A 313 -23.21 8.27 -21.11
C HIS A 313 -24.46 8.98 -21.66
N ARG A 314 -24.94 10.05 -21.00
CA ARG A 314 -25.92 10.99 -21.58
C ARG A 314 -25.21 12.19 -22.19
#